data_AF-X1B4S2-F1
#
_entry.id   AF-X1B4S2-F1
#
_cell.length_a   1.000
_cell.length_b   1.000
_cell.length_c   1.000
_cell.angle_alpha   90.00
_cell.angle_beta   90.00
_cell.angle_gamma   90.00
#
_symmetry.space_group_name_H-M   'P 1'
#
loop_
_entity.id
_entity.type
_entity.pdbx_description
1 polymer ?
#
loop_
_entity_poly.entity_id
_entity_poly.type
_entity_poly.pdbx_seq_one_letter_code
_entity_poly.pdbx_strand_id
1 'polypeptide(L)' 'QKELQFSKRLNFITNKINSSKDIDDILINLREDILSLFDADRLTIYVVDGISKEMQNSNSWPGISPFIASCPGK' A
#
# COMPACT_ATOMS: atom_id res chain seq x y z
N GLN A 1 22.58 7.50 16.33
CA GLN A 1 22.25 8.32 15.13
C GLN A 1 21.29 7.62 14.16
N LYS A 2 21.44 6.32 13.87
CA LYS A 2 20.58 5.59 12.93
C LYS A 2 19.10 5.56 13.32
N GLU A 3 18.75 5.27 14.58
CA GLU A 3 17.35 5.31 15.06
C GLU A 3 16.67 6.66 14.84
N LEU A 4 17.35 7.76 15.19
CA LEU A 4 16.78 9.10 15.02
C LEU A 4 16.49 9.41 13.54
N GLN A 5 17.37 8.98 12.63
CA GLN A 5 17.18 9.16 11.19
C GLN A 5 16.04 8.27 10.67
N PHE A 6 15.94 7.04 11.16
CA PHE A 6 14.84 6.13 10.84
C PHE A 6 13.48 6.70 11.29
N SER A 7 13.35 7.12 12.55
CA SER A 7 12.12 7.76 13.06
C SER A 7 11.76 9.03 12.30
N LYS A 8 12.74 9.85 11.91
CA LYS A 8 12.49 11.06 11.09
C LYS A 8 11.92 10.69 9.72
N ARG A 9 12.50 9.69 9.04
CA ARG A 9 11.99 9.21 7.74
C ARG A 9 10.62 8.57 7.86
N LEU A 10 10.39 7.77 8.90
CA LEU A 10 9.08 7.20 9.20
C LEU A 10 8.02 8.30 9.36
N ASN A 11 8.28 9.31 10.20
CA ASN A 11 7.36 10.42 10.41
C ASN A 11 7.09 11.22 9.11
N PHE A 12 8.12 11.41 8.29
CA PHE A 12 7.96 12.06 6.98
C PHE A 12 7.01 11.27 6.06
N ILE A 13 7.19 9.95 5.98
CA ILE A 13 6.32 9.04 5.22
C ILE A 13 4.89 9.07 5.74
N THR A 14 4.68 8.99 7.06
CA THR A 14 3.34 9.08 7.69
C THR A 14 2.64 10.39 7.35
N ASN A 15 3.33 11.53 7.43
CA ASN A 15 2.74 12.83 7.11
C ASN A 15 2.34 12.92 5.63
N LYS A 16 3.14 12.35 4.74
CA LYS A 16 2.86 12.31 3.30
C LYS A 16 1.66 11.41 2.98
N ILE A 17 1.55 10.24 3.62
CA ILE A 17 0.35 9.37 3.52
C ILE A 17 -0.92 10.14 3.94
N ASN A 18 -0.88 10.82 5.08
CA ASN A 18 -2.03 11.57 5.60
C ASN A 18 -2.39 12.80 4.76
N SER A 19 -1.47 13.30 3.93
CA SER A 19 -1.69 14.46 3.05
C SER A 19 -2.07 14.07 1.63
N SER A 20 -1.94 12.79 1.26
CA SER A 20 -2.29 12.29 -0.06
C SER A 20 -3.80 12.27 -0.27
N LYS A 21 -4.21 12.56 -1.52
CA LYS A 21 -5.63 12.66 -1.88
C LYS A 21 -6.30 11.32 -2.07
N ASP A 22 -5.59 10.38 -2.68
CA ASP A 22 -6.11 9.08 -3.10
C ASP A 22 -5.04 7.99 -3.02
N ILE A 23 -5.45 6.71 -3.12
CA ILE A 23 -4.56 5.54 -3.05
C ILE A 23 -3.52 5.55 -4.18
N ASP A 24 -3.88 6.03 -5.37
CA ASP A 24 -2.96 6.15 -6.51
C ASP A 24 -1.83 7.15 -6.24
N ASP A 25 -2.15 8.26 -5.57
CA ASP A 25 -1.18 9.28 -5.18
C ASP A 25 -0.18 8.73 -4.15
N ILE A 26 -0.67 7.89 -3.23
CA ILE A 26 0.18 7.15 -2.28
C ILE A 26 1.09 6.17 -3.03
N LEU A 27 0.53 5.36 -3.93
CA LEU A 27 1.27 4.35 -4.70
C LEU A 27 2.41 4.94 -5.54
N ILE A 28 2.18 6.10 -6.16
CA ILE A 28 3.20 6.76 -6.99
C ILE A 28 4.24 7.44 -6.11
N ASN A 29 3.82 8.25 -5.14
CA ASN A 29 4.74 9.15 -4.43
C ASN A 29 5.42 8.52 -3.22
N LEU A 30 4.83 7.49 -2.59
CA LEU A 30 5.36 6.88 -1.36
C LEU A 30 6.02 5.52 -1.59
N ARG A 31 5.83 4.91 -2.76
CA ARG A 31 6.44 3.60 -3.08
C ARG A 31 7.95 3.61 -2.88
N GLU A 32 8.67 4.54 -3.49
CA GLU A 32 10.13 4.60 -3.41
C GLU A 32 10.61 4.91 -1.98
N ASP A 33 9.94 5.82 -1.30
CA ASP A 33 10.25 6.20 0.08
C ASP A 33 10.11 5.00 1.04
N ILE A 34 9.02 4.22 0.89
CA ILE A 34 8.76 3.02 1.70
C ILE A 34 9.77 1.92 1.38
N LEU A 35 10.03 1.65 0.10
CA LEU A 35 11.03 0.64 -0.32
C LEU A 35 12.42 0.99 0.22
N SER A 36 12.84 2.25 0.13
CA SER A 36 14.13 2.73 0.65
C SER A 36 14.21 2.69 2.18
N LEU A 37 13.10 2.90 2.90
CA LEU A 37 13.07 2.81 4.36
C LEU A 37 13.35 1.38 4.84
N PHE A 38 12.87 0.38 4.10
CA PHE A 38 12.97 -1.04 4.45
C PHE A 38 14.05 -1.82 3.69
N ASP A 39 14.79 -1.16 2.79
CA ASP A 39 15.77 -1.81 1.89
C ASP A 39 15.13 -2.98 1.11
N ALA A 40 13.94 -2.73 0.58
CA ALA A 40 13.11 -3.73 -0.09
C ALA A 40 13.01 -3.47 -1.59
N ASP A 41 12.88 -4.55 -2.37
CA ASP A 41 12.74 -4.47 -3.83
C ASP A 41 11.27 -4.42 -4.30
N ARG A 42 10.33 -4.89 -3.47
CA ARG A 42 8.92 -5.04 -3.84
C ARG A 42 7.96 -4.63 -2.73
N LEU A 43 7.02 -3.77 -3.08
CA LEU A 43 5.89 -3.35 -2.24
C LEU A 43 4.61 -3.97 -2.82
N THR A 44 3.81 -4.62 -1.98
CA THR A 44 2.51 -5.20 -2.37
C THR A 44 1.44 -4.61 -1.47
N ILE A 45 0.43 -3.96 -2.06
CA ILE A 45 -0.68 -3.35 -1.33
C ILE A 45 -1.92 -4.21 -1.54
N TYR A 46 -2.56 -4.59 -0.44
CA TYR A 46 -3.84 -5.27 -0.47
C TYR A 46 -4.93 -4.25 -0.17
N VAL A 47 -5.81 -4.02 -1.14
CA VAL A 47 -7.01 -3.19 -0.95
C VAL A 47 -8.17 -4.13 -0.67
N VAL A 48 -8.81 -3.95 0.48
CA VAL A 48 -10.04 -4.65 0.81
C VAL A 48 -11.19 -3.72 0.44
N ASP A 49 -11.89 -4.03 -0.65
CA ASP A 49 -13.14 -3.36 -0.98
C ASP A 49 -14.25 -3.95 -0.10
N GLY A 50 -14.80 -3.13 0.79
CA GLY A 50 -15.82 -3.54 1.75
C GLY A 50 -17.22 -3.67 1.17
N ILE A 51 -17.45 -3.42 -0.12
CA ILE A 51 -18.80 -3.39 -0.70
C ILE A 51 -19.05 -4.59 -1.60
N SER A 52 -19.28 -5.75 -0.98
CA SER A 52 -20.24 -6.71 -1.51
C SER A 52 -21.50 -6.62 -0.66
N LYS A 53 -22.37 -5.66 -1.02
CA LYS A 53 -23.74 -5.55 -0.49
C LYS A 53 -24.62 -6.61 -1.16
N GLU A 54 -24.27 -7.88 -1.03
CA GLU A 54 -25.18 -9.01 -1.29
C GLU A 54 -24.81 -10.15 -0.35
N MET A 55 -25.73 -10.40 0.58
CA MET A 55 -25.85 -11.58 1.45
C MET A 55 -24.54 -12.24 1.91
N GLN A 56 -24.08 -11.86 3.11
CA GLN A 56 -23.15 -12.68 3.89
C GLN A 56 -23.83 -14.00 4.28
N ASN A 57 -23.70 -15.01 3.43
CA ASN A 57 -23.89 -16.39 3.84
C ASN A 57 -22.68 -16.79 4.69
N SER A 58 -22.95 -17.39 5.85
CA SER A 58 -21.95 -17.97 6.74
C SER A 58 -21.03 -18.89 5.92
N ASN A 59 -19.71 -18.70 6.03
CA ASN A 59 -18.63 -19.64 5.67
C ASN A 59 -17.76 -19.37 4.41
N SER A 60 -17.63 -18.14 3.89
CA SER A 60 -16.58 -17.84 2.90
C SER A 60 -15.95 -16.46 3.12
N TRP A 61 -14.63 -16.41 3.32
CA TRP A 61 -13.87 -15.16 3.37
C TRP A 61 -13.96 -14.43 2.02
N PRO A 62 -14.41 -13.17 1.96
CA PRO A 62 -14.54 -12.45 0.71
C PRO A 62 -13.19 -11.87 0.27
N GLY A 63 -12.84 -12.08 -0.99
CA GLY A 63 -12.30 -10.99 -1.81
C GLY A 63 -10.80 -10.64 -1.72
N ILE A 64 -9.89 -11.60 -1.59
CA ILE A 64 -8.48 -11.32 -1.92
C ILE A 64 -8.30 -11.47 -3.43
N SER A 65 -8.61 -10.43 -4.19
CA SER A 65 -8.29 -10.35 -5.61
C SER A 65 -6.89 -9.71 -5.78
N PRO A 66 -5.85 -10.48 -6.14
CA PRO A 66 -4.56 -9.89 -6.48
C PRO A 66 -4.67 -9.22 -7.85
N PHE A 67 -4.94 -7.92 -7.89
CA PHE A 67 -4.78 -7.13 -9.10
C PHE A 67 -3.28 -6.89 -9.33
N ILE A 68 -2.58 -7.93 -9.79
CA ILE A 68 -1.24 -7.77 -10.34
C ILE A 68 -1.43 -7.27 -11.77
N ALA A 69 -1.25 -5.96 -11.96
CA ALA A 69 -0.98 -5.41 -13.29
C ALA A 69 0.39 -5.94 -13.75
N SER A 70 0.42 -7.16 -14.26
CA SER A 70 1.50 -7.68 -15.08
C SER A 70 1.23 -7.20 -16.50
N CYS A 71 1.79 -6.07 -16.91
CA CYS A 71 1.85 -5.72 -18.33
C CYS A 71 2.77 -6.73 -19.02
N PRO A 72 2.28 -7.57 -19.95
CA PRO A 72 3.17 -8.33 -20.82
C PRO A 72 3.80 -7.35 -21.81
N GLY A 73 5.12 -7.41 -21.92
CA GLY A 73 5.88 -6.59 -22.85
C GLY A 73 5.35 -6.69 -24.28
N LYS A 74 5.26 -5.53 -24.92
CA LYS A 74 5.57 -5.32 -26.33
C LYS A 74 6.64 -4.23 -26.36
#